data_AF-A0A5B9Q5V3-F1
#
_entry.id   AF-A0A5B9Q5V3-F1
#
_cell.length_a   1.000
_cell.length_b   1.000
_cell.length_c   1.000
_cell.angle_alpha   90.00
_cell.angle_beta   90.00
_cell.angle_gamma   90.00
#
_symmetry.space_group_name_H-M   'P 1'
#
loop_
_entity.id
_entity.type
_entity.pdbx_description
1 polymer ?
#
loop_
_entity_poly.entity_id
_entity_poly.type
_entity_poly.pdbx_seq_one_letter_code
_entity_poly.pdbx_strand_id
1 'polypeptide(L)'
;MEYPGWNGFLGTRASFMLDAVCLGMVLVLAILAWSIWLVRKQNNYQLHKRVQLTLAGLLVIVLTAFEVDIRLHGWEERAAGELGGSPSSGVYYVLWVHLFFAISTLVLWVMVIVRALKNFPRPPLPAEHSQSHRRWAWLAAIDMLLTTCTGWVFYMMAFVL
;
A
#
# COMPACT_ATOMS: atom_id res chain seq x y z
N MET A 1 -20.51 -10.24 18.17
CA MET A 1 -20.10 -9.12 19.03
C MET A 1 -20.06 -7.88 18.16
N GLU A 2 -20.57 -6.75 18.65
CA GLU A 2 -20.46 -5.48 17.93
C GLU A 2 -19.17 -4.78 18.36
N TYR A 3 -18.23 -4.60 17.41
CA TYR A 3 -17.00 -3.85 17.61
C TYR A 3 -17.23 -2.38 17.21
N PRO A 4 -16.46 -1.42 17.78
CA PRO A 4 -16.51 -0.03 17.34
C PRO A 4 -16.24 0.14 15.83
N GLY A 5 -16.92 1.08 15.20
CA GLY A 5 -16.78 1.40 13.77
C GLY A 5 -17.58 0.50 12.82
N TRP A 6 -17.38 0.68 11.52
CA TRP A 6 -18.10 -0.08 10.49
C TRP A 6 -17.45 -1.45 10.27
N ASN A 7 -18.27 -2.49 10.23
CA ASN A 7 -17.79 -3.85 9.96
C ASN A 7 -17.33 -4.03 8.52
N GLY A 8 -16.35 -4.91 8.35
CA GLY A 8 -15.86 -5.36 7.06
C GLY A 8 -16.94 -6.04 6.21
N PHE A 9 -16.65 -6.14 4.93
CA PHE A 9 -17.48 -6.79 3.91
C PHE A 9 -16.90 -8.12 3.43
N LEU A 10 -15.71 -8.50 3.90
CA LEU A 10 -15.06 -9.79 3.62
C LEU A 10 -15.51 -10.93 4.55
N GLY A 11 -16.46 -10.65 5.46
CA GLY A 11 -16.98 -11.65 6.40
C GLY A 11 -16.02 -12.00 7.55
N THR A 12 -15.05 -11.12 7.84
CA THR A 12 -14.05 -11.28 8.92
C THR A 12 -14.38 -10.34 10.08
N ARG A 13 -13.55 -10.33 11.13
CA ARG A 13 -13.65 -9.38 12.25
C ARG A 13 -13.13 -7.97 11.92
N ALA A 14 -12.50 -7.79 10.76
CA ALA A 14 -11.89 -6.52 10.35
C ALA A 14 -12.92 -5.41 10.15
N SER A 15 -12.47 -4.15 10.19
CA SER A 15 -13.30 -2.99 9.85
C SER A 15 -13.44 -2.85 8.33
N PHE A 16 -14.44 -2.09 7.89
CA PHE A 16 -14.62 -1.73 6.48
C PHE A 16 -13.33 -1.16 5.87
N MET A 17 -12.62 -0.31 6.61
CA MET A 17 -11.42 0.36 6.12
C MET A 17 -10.23 -0.60 5.99
N LEU A 18 -10.10 -1.56 6.91
CA LEU A 18 -9.09 -2.63 6.81
C LEU A 18 -9.31 -3.50 5.57
N ASP A 19 -10.55 -3.92 5.31
CA ASP A 19 -10.91 -4.69 4.10
C ASP A 19 -10.61 -3.91 2.82
N ALA A 20 -11.01 -2.63 2.80
CA ALA A 20 -10.80 -1.74 1.67
C ALA A 20 -9.31 -1.53 1.37
N VAL A 21 -8.46 -1.34 2.39
CA VAL A 21 -7.01 -1.18 2.21
C VAL A 21 -6.37 -2.48 1.75
N CYS A 22 -6.69 -3.63 2.36
CA CYS A 22 -6.12 -4.93 1.96
C CYS A 22 -6.42 -5.29 0.51
N LEU A 23 -7.67 -5.12 0.07
CA LEU A 23 -8.03 -5.31 -1.34
C LEU A 23 -7.46 -4.22 -2.24
N GLY A 24 -7.45 -2.98 -1.77
CA GLY A 24 -6.87 -1.84 -2.46
C GLY A 24 -5.39 -2.06 -2.81
N MET A 25 -4.62 -2.69 -1.93
CA MET A 25 -3.20 -3.00 -2.20
C MET A 25 -3.02 -4.01 -3.35
N VAL A 26 -3.90 -5.01 -3.47
CA VAL A 26 -3.90 -5.92 -4.63
C VAL A 26 -4.19 -5.16 -5.91
N LEU A 27 -5.17 -4.25 -5.88
CA LEU A 27 -5.49 -3.39 -7.00
C LEU A 27 -4.32 -2.46 -7.38
N VAL A 28 -3.62 -1.89 -6.40
CA VAL A 28 -2.41 -1.08 -6.62
C VAL A 28 -1.35 -1.90 -7.35
N LEU A 29 -1.08 -3.15 -6.94
CA LEU A 29 -0.13 -4.02 -7.65
C LEU A 29 -0.55 -4.29 -9.10
N ALA A 30 -1.83 -4.55 -9.35
CA ALA A 30 -2.35 -4.75 -10.69
C ALA A 30 -2.17 -3.50 -11.58
N ILE A 31 -2.49 -2.31 -11.04
CA ILE A 31 -2.32 -1.04 -11.75
C ILE A 31 -0.83 -0.74 -11.98
N LEU A 32 0.05 -1.03 -11.01
CA LEU A 32 1.50 -0.86 -11.17
C LEU A 32 2.06 -1.78 -12.26
N ALA A 33 1.64 -3.05 -12.31
CA ALA A 33 2.04 -3.99 -13.35
C ALA A 33 1.61 -3.49 -14.74
N TRP A 34 0.36 -3.00 -14.86
CA TRP A 34 -0.14 -2.38 -16.08
C TRP A 34 0.62 -1.10 -16.45
N SER A 35 0.94 -0.25 -15.47
CA SER A 35 1.72 0.98 -15.65
C SER A 35 3.14 0.70 -16.16
N ILE A 36 3.75 -0.41 -15.75
CA ILE A 36 5.06 -0.86 -16.24
C ILE A 36 4.93 -1.41 -17.67
N TRP A 37 3.90 -2.22 -17.95
CA TRP A 37 3.64 -2.74 -19.29
C TRP A 37 3.48 -1.61 -20.32
N LEU A 38 2.76 -0.55 -19.95
CA LEU A 38 2.52 0.64 -20.76
C LEU A 38 3.83 1.30 -21.24
N VAL A 39 4.81 1.42 -20.35
CA VAL A 39 6.12 1.99 -20.68
C VAL A 39 6.93 1.03 -21.56
N ARG A 40 6.88 -0.28 -21.28
CA ARG A 40 7.71 -1.29 -21.98
C ARG A 40 7.19 -1.65 -23.37
N LYS A 41 5.88 -1.56 -23.61
CA LYS A 41 5.25 -2.02 -24.86
C LYS A 41 4.68 -0.88 -25.70
N GLN A 42 4.17 0.17 -25.07
CA GLN A 42 3.54 1.28 -25.80
C GLN A 42 4.37 2.56 -25.79
N ASN A 43 5.51 2.59 -25.07
CA ASN A 43 6.33 3.79 -24.86
C ASN A 43 5.52 5.01 -24.37
N ASN A 44 4.41 4.77 -23.67
CA ASN A 44 3.49 5.83 -23.24
C ASN A 44 3.89 6.34 -21.84
N TYR A 45 5.01 7.05 -21.80
CA TYR A 45 5.60 7.61 -20.58
C TYR A 45 4.70 8.67 -19.92
N GLN A 46 3.88 9.35 -20.71
CA GLN A 46 2.94 10.36 -20.20
C GLN A 46 1.84 9.74 -19.36
N LEU A 47 1.21 8.67 -19.86
CA LEU A 47 0.18 7.99 -19.10
C LEU A 47 0.79 7.25 -17.89
N HIS A 48 2.00 6.69 -18.00
CA HIS A 48 2.72 6.16 -16.83
C HIS A 48 2.89 7.21 -15.73
N LYS A 49 3.40 8.40 -16.07
CA LYS A 49 3.52 9.53 -15.13
C LYS A 49 2.19 9.89 -14.49
N ARG A 50 1.12 10.03 -15.29
CA ARG A 50 -0.21 10.36 -14.79
C ARG A 50 -0.71 9.31 -13.79
N VAL A 51 -0.59 8.02 -14.14
CA VAL A 51 -0.97 6.91 -13.26
C VAL A 51 -0.21 6.96 -11.92
N GLN A 52 1.11 7.16 -11.95
CA GLN A 52 1.91 7.22 -10.71
C GLN A 52 1.51 8.41 -9.83
N LEU A 53 1.28 9.59 -10.41
CA LEU A 53 0.84 10.77 -9.65
C LEU A 53 -0.59 10.61 -9.10
N THR A 54 -1.49 10.02 -9.89
CA THR A 54 -2.86 9.73 -9.43
C THR A 54 -2.84 8.73 -8.28
N LEU A 55 -2.09 7.62 -8.40
CA LEU A 55 -1.96 6.64 -7.33
C LEU A 55 -1.33 7.26 -6.07
N ALA A 56 -0.32 8.11 -6.22
CA ALA A 56 0.30 8.78 -5.08
C ALA A 56 -0.68 9.72 -4.35
N GLY A 57 -1.46 10.50 -5.09
CA GLY A 57 -2.51 11.35 -4.51
C GLY A 57 -3.60 10.53 -3.82
N LEU A 58 -4.07 9.46 -4.45
CA LEU A 58 -5.05 8.55 -3.85
C LEU A 58 -4.50 7.87 -2.59
N LEU A 59 -3.23 7.43 -2.59
CA LEU A 59 -2.61 6.82 -1.43
C LEU A 59 -2.61 7.77 -0.23
N VAL A 60 -2.29 9.05 -0.43
CA VAL A 60 -2.33 10.04 0.65
C VAL A 60 -3.73 10.12 1.26
N ILE A 61 -4.78 10.17 0.43
CA ILE A 61 -6.18 10.23 0.89
C ILE A 61 -6.53 8.96 1.67
N VAL A 62 -6.24 7.79 1.11
CA VAL A 62 -6.60 6.49 1.70
C VAL A 62 -5.84 6.26 3.01
N LEU A 63 -4.53 6.52 3.06
CA LEU A 63 -3.74 6.36 4.29
C LEU A 63 -4.18 7.35 5.38
N THR A 64 -4.53 8.59 5.02
CA THR A 64 -5.05 9.56 6.00
C THR A 64 -6.37 9.08 6.57
N ALA A 65 -7.29 8.63 5.73
CA ALA A 65 -8.56 8.08 6.18
C ALA A 65 -8.37 6.79 7.02
N PHE A 66 -7.41 5.94 6.66
CA PHE A 66 -7.09 4.72 7.40
C PHE A 66 -6.56 5.04 8.80
N GLU A 67 -5.61 5.97 8.91
CA GLU A 67 -5.09 6.41 10.21
C GLU A 67 -6.22 6.99 11.08
N VAL A 68 -7.10 7.80 10.50
CA VAL A 68 -8.27 8.34 11.24
C VAL A 68 -9.20 7.23 11.73
N ASP A 69 -9.54 6.25 10.89
CA ASP A 69 -10.38 5.10 11.28
C ASP A 69 -9.77 4.33 12.45
N ILE A 70 -8.48 4.01 12.35
CA ILE A 70 -7.74 3.25 13.37
C ILE A 70 -7.63 4.03 14.69
N ARG A 71 -7.45 5.36 14.63
CA ARG A 71 -7.37 6.22 15.83
C ARG A 71 -8.70 6.37 16.54
N LEU A 72 -9.81 6.36 15.81
CA LEU A 72 -11.14 6.56 16.38
C LEU A 72 -11.76 5.25 16.86
N HIS A 73 -11.61 4.17 16.11
CA HIS A 73 -12.31 2.91 16.37
C HIS A 73 -11.39 1.82 16.96
N GLY A 74 -10.07 1.98 16.85
CA GLY A 74 -9.12 0.95 17.22
C GLY A 74 -9.19 -0.29 16.33
N TRP A 75 -8.22 -1.18 16.51
CA TRP A 75 -8.16 -2.46 15.77
C TRP A 75 -7.87 -3.65 16.68
N GLU A 76 -7.38 -3.41 17.90
CA GLU A 76 -6.87 -4.43 18.81
C GLU A 76 -7.98 -5.37 19.30
N GLU A 77 -9.14 -4.84 19.72
CA GLU A 77 -10.27 -5.69 20.16
C GLU A 77 -10.81 -6.56 19.01
N ARG A 78 -10.89 -5.99 17.80
CA ARG A 78 -11.26 -6.73 16.58
C ARG A 78 -10.28 -7.87 16.29
N ALA A 79 -8.99 -7.61 16.51
CA ALA A 79 -7.93 -8.60 16.33
C ALA A 79 -7.89 -9.65 17.46
N ALA A 80 -8.22 -9.27 18.70
CA ALA A 80 -8.32 -10.19 19.83
C ALA A 80 -9.54 -11.12 19.73
N GLY A 81 -10.61 -10.68 19.06
CA GLY A 81 -11.84 -11.45 18.92
C GLY A 81 -12.77 -11.35 20.14
N GLU A 82 -12.42 -10.51 21.12
CA GLU A 82 -13.19 -10.24 22.33
C GLU A 82 -13.05 -8.76 22.75
N LEU A 83 -14.11 -8.18 23.31
CA LEU A 83 -14.12 -6.79 23.78
C LEU A 83 -13.21 -6.63 25.00
N GLY A 84 -12.36 -5.60 25.02
CA GLY A 84 -11.32 -5.41 26.03
C GLY A 84 -10.15 -6.40 25.95
N GLY A 85 -10.13 -7.30 24.97
CA GLY A 85 -9.03 -8.23 24.73
C GLY A 85 -7.81 -7.56 24.09
N SER A 86 -6.69 -8.26 24.12
CA SER A 86 -5.44 -7.80 23.47
C SER A 86 -4.96 -8.83 22.43
N PRO A 87 -4.48 -8.39 21.26
CA PRO A 87 -3.92 -9.30 20.27
C PRO A 87 -2.73 -10.08 20.82
N SER A 88 -2.52 -11.28 20.29
CA SER A 88 -1.34 -12.07 20.63
C SER A 88 -0.04 -11.39 20.20
N SER A 89 1.08 -11.73 20.86
CA SER A 89 2.41 -11.24 20.48
C SER A 89 2.78 -11.55 19.03
N GLY A 90 2.26 -12.65 18.47
CA GLY A 90 2.43 -13.01 17.07
C GLY A 90 1.79 -12.00 16.11
N VAL A 91 0.59 -11.49 16.42
CA VAL A 91 -0.07 -10.44 15.63
C VAL A 91 0.75 -9.16 15.61
N TYR A 92 1.25 -8.74 16.78
CA TYR A 92 2.13 -7.57 16.88
C TYR A 92 3.46 -7.76 16.12
N TYR A 93 4.06 -8.94 16.18
CA TYR A 93 5.29 -9.22 15.44
C TYR A 93 5.09 -9.05 13.93
N VAL A 94 4.02 -9.63 13.37
CA VAL A 94 3.73 -9.48 11.93
C VAL A 94 3.32 -8.06 11.57
N LEU A 95 2.62 -7.35 12.46
CA LEU A 95 2.35 -5.92 12.28
C LEU A 95 3.65 -5.12 12.15
N TRP A 96 4.63 -5.34 13.03
CA TRP A 96 5.92 -4.65 12.95
C TRP A 96 6.67 -4.95 11.64
N VAL A 97 6.66 -6.20 11.19
CA VAL A 97 7.23 -6.59 9.90
C VAL A 97 6.51 -5.87 8.75
N HIS A 98 5.18 -5.82 8.77
CA HIS A 98 4.41 -5.09 7.77
C HIS A 98 4.73 -3.60 7.78
N LEU A 99 4.79 -2.97 8.95
CA LEU A 99 5.10 -1.54 9.10
C LEU A 99 6.49 -1.19 8.56
N PHE A 100 7.48 -2.06 8.76
CA PHE A 100 8.81 -1.87 8.18
C PHE A 100 8.72 -1.73 6.65
N PHE A 101 8.06 -2.67 5.98
CA PHE A 101 7.89 -2.63 4.52
C PHE A 101 6.99 -1.48 4.06
N ALA A 102 5.90 -1.20 4.77
CA ALA A 102 4.99 -0.12 4.41
C ALA A 102 5.69 1.24 4.45
N ILE A 103 6.49 1.50 5.50
CA ILE A 103 7.25 2.74 5.65
C ILE A 103 8.36 2.82 4.59
N SER A 104 9.13 1.73 4.37
CA SER A 104 10.17 1.73 3.33
C SER A 104 9.58 1.95 1.94
N THR A 105 8.42 1.35 1.66
CA THR A 105 7.71 1.49 0.38
C THR A 105 7.29 2.93 0.16
N LEU A 106 6.70 3.59 1.17
CA LEU A 106 6.33 4.99 1.10
C LEU A 106 7.54 5.88 0.79
N VAL A 107 8.64 5.69 1.52
CA VAL A 107 9.88 6.47 1.34
C VAL A 107 10.48 6.25 -0.04
N LEU A 108 10.62 4.99 -0.47
CA LEU A 108 11.16 4.63 -1.78
C LEU A 108 10.30 5.21 -2.90
N TRP A 109 8.98 5.12 -2.79
CA TRP A 109 8.08 5.57 -3.84
C TRP A 109 8.07 7.10 -3.98
N VAL A 110 8.04 7.84 -2.86
CA VAL A 110 8.21 9.31 -2.86
C VAL A 110 9.55 9.69 -3.50
N MET A 111 10.64 9.03 -3.12
CA MET A 111 11.97 9.29 -3.67
C MET A 111 12.01 9.03 -5.19
N VAL A 112 11.45 7.93 -5.66
CA VAL A 112 11.39 7.59 -7.09
C VAL A 112 10.57 8.63 -7.87
N ILE A 113 9.41 9.04 -7.36
CA ILE A 113 8.55 10.05 -8.01
C ILE A 113 9.25 11.40 -8.07
N VAL A 114 9.81 11.89 -6.94
CA VAL A 114 10.48 13.19 -6.89
C VAL A 114 11.68 13.21 -7.82
N ARG A 115 12.51 12.15 -7.84
CA ARG A 115 13.65 12.06 -8.77
C ARG A 115 13.19 11.99 -10.22
N ALA A 116 12.12 11.27 -10.53
CA ALA A 116 11.56 11.24 -11.88
C ALA A 116 11.07 12.62 -12.35
N LEU A 117 10.35 13.36 -11.48
CA LEU A 117 9.85 14.70 -11.81
C LEU A 117 10.96 15.74 -12.02
N LYS A 118 12.10 15.57 -11.35
CA LYS A 118 13.26 16.48 -11.47
C LYS A 118 14.14 16.17 -12.67
N ASN A 119 14.31 14.89 -13.02
CA ASN A 119 15.35 14.46 -13.96
C ASN A 119 14.83 14.04 -15.35
N PHE A 120 13.51 13.85 -15.54
CA PHE A 120 12.95 13.59 -16.87
C PHE A 120 12.48 14.88 -17.56
N PRO A 121 12.61 14.97 -18.90
CA PRO A 121 12.14 16.12 -19.66
C PRO A 121 10.61 16.25 -19.64
N ARG A 122 10.11 17.38 -20.17
CA ARG A 122 8.67 17.64 -20.35
C ARG A 122 8.44 17.88 -21.85
N PRO A 123 7.84 16.93 -22.60
CA PRO A 123 7.24 15.66 -22.17
C PRO A 123 8.27 14.60 -21.71
N PRO A 124 7.86 13.63 -20.85
CA PRO A 124 8.72 12.55 -20.39
C PRO A 124 9.13 11.65 -21.55
N LEU A 125 10.43 11.49 -21.69
CA LEU A 125 11.11 10.68 -22.70
C LEU A 125 12.32 9.99 -22.04
N PRO A 126 12.85 8.91 -22.63
CA PRO A 126 14.09 8.31 -22.16
C PRO A 126 15.22 9.34 -22.10
N ALA A 127 15.87 9.43 -20.95
CA ALA A 127 17.03 10.29 -20.68
C ALA A 127 18.14 9.51 -19.97
N GLU A 128 19.27 10.15 -19.66
CA GLU A 128 20.37 9.55 -18.89
C GLU A 128 19.89 8.94 -17.55
N HIS A 129 18.93 9.59 -16.90
CA HIS A 129 18.34 9.13 -15.64
C HIS A 129 17.54 7.80 -15.76
N SER A 130 17.20 7.36 -16.98
CA SER A 130 16.34 6.17 -17.22
C SER A 130 16.85 4.90 -16.54
N GLN A 131 18.16 4.65 -16.58
CA GLN A 131 18.72 3.44 -15.98
C GLN A 131 18.61 3.47 -14.46
N SER A 132 18.91 4.62 -13.85
CA SER A 132 18.80 4.81 -12.39
C SER A 132 17.34 4.69 -11.95
N HIS A 133 16.43 5.38 -12.64
CA HIS A 133 15.00 5.31 -12.37
C HIS A 133 14.50 3.86 -12.42
N ARG A 134 14.85 3.09 -13.46
CA ARG A 134 14.44 1.69 -13.58
C ARG A 134 14.92 0.84 -12.41
N ARG A 135 16.16 1.00 -11.94
CA ARG A 135 16.69 0.23 -10.80
C ARG A 135 15.89 0.53 -9.52
N TRP A 136 15.72 1.80 -9.20
CA TRP A 136 14.99 2.22 -8.00
C TRP A 136 13.49 1.93 -8.08
N ALA A 137 12.88 2.03 -9.27
CA ALA A 137 11.49 1.67 -9.49
C ALA A 137 11.24 0.16 -9.30
N TRP A 138 12.17 -0.70 -9.72
CA TRP A 138 12.07 -2.14 -9.44
C TRP A 138 12.21 -2.46 -7.96
N LEU A 139 13.14 -1.81 -7.26
CA LEU A 139 13.26 -1.96 -5.81
C LEU A 139 11.95 -1.56 -5.12
N ALA A 140 11.38 -0.39 -5.46
CA ALA A 140 10.11 0.07 -4.92
C ALA A 140 8.94 -0.87 -5.27
N ALA A 141 8.91 -1.45 -6.48
CA ALA A 141 7.87 -2.39 -6.89
C ALA A 141 7.95 -3.72 -6.12
N ILE A 142 9.16 -4.23 -5.86
CA ILE A 142 9.36 -5.43 -5.03
C ILE A 142 8.96 -5.13 -3.58
N ASP A 143 9.34 -3.97 -3.06
CA ASP A 143 8.99 -3.56 -1.70
C ASP A 143 7.47 -3.40 -1.53
N MET A 144 6.77 -2.85 -2.53
CA MET A 144 5.31 -2.76 -2.57
C MET A 144 4.64 -4.15 -2.57
N LEU A 145 5.22 -5.12 -3.30
CA LEU A 145 4.76 -6.51 -3.26
C LEU A 145 4.92 -7.10 -1.85
N LEU A 146 6.07 -6.88 -1.21
CA LEU A 146 6.32 -7.34 0.16
C LEU A 146 5.38 -6.68 1.17
N THR A 147 5.14 -5.37 1.05
CA THR A 147 4.13 -4.64 1.84
C THR A 147 2.75 -5.26 1.70
N THR A 148 2.36 -5.60 0.47
CA THR A 148 1.05 -6.23 0.19
C THR A 148 0.97 -7.63 0.81
N CYS A 149 1.98 -8.47 0.57
CA CYS A 149 2.00 -9.82 1.12
C CYS A 149 1.99 -9.82 2.66
N THR A 150 2.84 -9.02 3.28
CA THR A 150 2.91 -8.92 4.76
C THR A 150 1.65 -8.32 5.35
N GLY A 151 1.01 -7.37 4.66
CA GLY A 151 -0.28 -6.81 5.06
C GLY A 151 -1.41 -7.85 5.02
N TRP A 152 -1.42 -8.72 4.01
CA TRP A 152 -2.36 -9.85 3.95
C TRP A 152 -2.09 -10.90 5.03
N VAL A 153 -0.81 -11.20 5.33
CA VAL A 153 -0.47 -12.10 6.45
C VAL A 153 -0.95 -11.51 7.78
N PHE A 154 -0.71 -10.21 8.03
CA PHE A 154 -1.23 -9.51 9.20
C PHE A 154 -2.76 -9.62 9.27
N TYR A 155 -3.45 -9.30 8.18
CA TYR A 155 -4.91 -9.34 8.11
C TYR A 155 -5.46 -10.73 8.42
N MET A 156 -4.87 -11.79 7.86
CA MET A 156 -5.29 -13.17 8.10
C MET A 156 -5.09 -13.56 9.56
N MET A 157 -3.93 -13.26 10.14
CA MET A 157 -3.66 -13.62 11.54
C MET A 157 -4.46 -12.81 12.54
N ALA A 158 -4.75 -11.54 12.24
CA ALA A 158 -5.47 -10.66 13.15
C ALA A 158 -6.97 -10.91 13.11
N PHE A 159 -7.56 -11.07 11.92
CA PHE A 159 -9.01 -10.94 11.75
C PHE A 159 -9.72 -12.22 11.28
N VAL A 160 -8.96 -13.24 10.88
CA VAL A 160 -9.51 -14.50 10.36
C VAL A 160 -9.22 -15.66 11.30
N LEU A 161 -7.95 -15.85 11.67
CA LEU A 161 -7.50 -16.86 12.63
C LEU A 161 -7.86 -16.46 14.07
#